data_AF-A0AAU3BK99-F1
#
_entry.id   AF-A0AAU3BK99-F1
#
_cell.length_a   1.000
_cell.length_b   1.000
_cell.length_c   1.000
_cell.angle_alpha   90.00
_cell.angle_beta   90.00
_cell.angle_gamma   90.00
#
_symmetry.space_group_name_H-M   'P 1'
#
loop_
_entity.id
_entity.type
_entity.pdbx_description
1 polymer ?
#
loop_
_entity_poly.entity_id
_entity_poly.type
_entity_poly.pdbx_seq_one_letter_code
_entity_poly.pdbx_strand_id
1 'polypeptide(L)'
;MAVGALTAGLFAMGAGTAFAASWHDIPTLSTGDAKFHHGEYAWHPAGDEHGAFEWKGQLQDADRGDDHNVYVQVKVEGYDWSRYNGKQRQTAPLNYSNASRNRRLASVRPLGLSTSPPAGQSW
;
A
#
# COMPACT_ATOMS: atom_id res chain seq x y z
N MET A 1 -11.52 -20.33 -8.59
CA MET A 1 -10.11 -20.28 -8.17
C MET A 1 -9.99 -19.14 -7.16
N ALA A 2 -9.73 -19.42 -5.87
CA ALA A 2 -9.58 -18.36 -4.87
C ALA A 2 -8.12 -17.89 -4.86
N VAL A 3 -7.83 -16.75 -5.49
CA VAL A 3 -6.52 -16.10 -5.39
C VAL A 3 -6.57 -15.20 -4.15
N GLY A 4 -5.93 -15.64 -3.07
CA GLY A 4 -5.87 -14.89 -1.81
C GLY A 4 -5.12 -13.57 -1.99
N ALA A 5 -5.58 -12.50 -1.34
CA ALA A 5 -4.93 -11.20 -1.41
C ALA A 5 -3.51 -11.25 -0.83
N LEU A 6 -2.51 -10.98 -1.68
CA LEU A 6 -1.11 -10.88 -1.25
C LEU A 6 -0.89 -9.56 -0.52
N THR A 7 -0.37 -9.63 0.72
CA THR A 7 0.06 -8.46 1.50
C THR A 7 1.58 -8.45 1.57
N ALA A 8 2.20 -7.31 1.28
CA ALA A 8 3.63 -7.11 1.54
C ALA A 8 3.83 -6.49 2.93
N GLY A 9 4.71 -7.09 3.73
CA GLY A 9 5.30 -6.45 4.91
C GLY A 9 6.55 -5.69 4.51
N LEU A 10 6.57 -4.38 4.77
CA LEU A 10 7.64 -3.47 4.40
C LEU A 10 8.29 -2.93 5.66
N PHE A 11 9.62 -2.98 5.73
CA PHE A 11 10.35 -2.50 6.89
C PHE A 11 11.65 -1.84 6.48
N ALA A 12 12.14 -0.92 7.29
CA ALA A 12 13.45 -0.32 7.08
C ALA A 12 14.54 -1.20 7.72
N MET A 13 15.45 -1.71 6.91
CA MET A 13 16.68 -2.37 7.41
C MET A 13 17.75 -1.29 7.61
N GLY A 14 18.04 -0.90 8.86
CA GLY A 14 19.20 -0.07 9.17
C GLY A 14 18.97 0.97 10.29
N ALA A 15 19.56 0.72 11.45
CA ALA A 15 19.69 1.71 12.51
C ALA A 15 21.00 2.50 12.31
N GLY A 16 20.88 3.82 12.25
CA GLY A 16 22.00 4.74 12.44
C GLY A 16 22.66 5.28 11.18
N THR A 17 21.99 6.19 10.47
CA THR A 17 22.52 7.47 9.96
C THR A 17 21.35 8.21 9.29
N ALA A 18 21.41 9.54 9.20
CA ALA A 18 20.43 10.32 8.47
C ALA A 18 20.60 10.04 6.97
N PHE A 19 19.91 9.01 6.48
CA PHE A 19 19.78 8.76 5.05
C PHE A 19 18.71 9.69 4.49
N ALA A 20 18.97 10.30 3.33
CA ALA A 20 17.88 10.74 2.47
C ALA A 20 16.94 9.55 2.25
N ALA A 21 15.63 9.81 2.13
CA ALA A 21 14.62 8.80 1.88
C ALA A 21 15.07 7.84 0.78
N SER A 22 15.44 6.62 1.17
CA SER A 22 15.90 5.59 0.25
C SER A 22 14.67 4.92 -0.31
N TRP A 23 14.48 5.00 -1.63
CA TRP A 23 13.39 4.29 -2.28
C TRP A 23 13.73 2.81 -2.39
N HIS A 24 12.75 1.97 -2.07
CA HIS A 24 12.81 0.51 -2.09
C HIS A 24 11.63 -0.04 -2.88
N ASP A 25 11.85 -1.11 -3.62
CA ASP A 25 10.78 -1.76 -4.38
C ASP A 25 9.73 -2.41 -3.46
N ILE A 26 8.45 -2.21 -3.80
CA ILE A 26 7.34 -3.02 -3.34
C ILE A 26 7.10 -4.08 -4.42
N PRO A 27 7.12 -5.39 -4.08
CA PRO A 27 6.84 -6.43 -5.05
C PRO A 27 5.45 -6.23 -5.67
N THR A 28 5.25 -6.72 -6.90
CA THR A 28 3.90 -6.70 -7.49
C THR A 28 2.94 -7.51 -6.61
N LEU A 29 1.86 -6.86 -6.20
CA LEU A 29 0.79 -7.45 -5.41
C LEU A 29 -0.44 -7.60 -6.28
N SER A 30 -1.09 -8.75 -6.22
CA SER A 30 -2.31 -9.01 -6.98
C SER A 30 -3.35 -9.74 -6.16
N THR A 31 -4.60 -9.42 -6.43
CA THR A 31 -5.79 -10.22 -6.09
C THR A 31 -6.41 -10.71 -7.40
N GLY A 32 -7.60 -11.34 -7.34
CA GLY A 32 -8.36 -11.67 -8.54
C GLY A 32 -8.67 -10.45 -9.40
N ASP A 33 -9.01 -9.32 -8.77
CA ASP A 33 -9.61 -8.18 -9.46
C ASP A 33 -8.73 -6.91 -9.42
N ALA A 34 -7.64 -6.91 -8.62
CA ALA A 34 -6.77 -5.75 -8.45
C ALA A 34 -5.29 -6.11 -8.53
N LYS A 35 -4.50 -5.27 -9.18
CA LYS A 35 -3.04 -5.41 -9.29
C LYS A 35 -2.33 -4.11 -8.93
N PHE A 36 -1.51 -4.15 -7.88
CA PHE A 36 -0.59 -3.08 -7.54
C PHE A 36 0.83 -3.44 -8.00
N HIS A 37 1.45 -2.59 -8.81
CA HIS A 37 2.73 -2.86 -9.45
C HIS A 37 3.54 -1.58 -9.65
N HIS A 38 4.81 -1.72 -10.02
CA HIS A 38 5.79 -0.61 -10.04
C HIS A 38 5.77 0.18 -8.72
N GLY A 39 5.59 -0.55 -7.61
CA GLY A 39 5.46 0.03 -6.31
C GLY A 39 6.84 0.34 -5.75
N GLU A 40 6.98 1.50 -5.11
CA GLU A 40 8.18 1.89 -4.38
C GLU A 40 7.75 2.49 -3.04
N TYR A 41 8.59 2.35 -2.02
CA TYR A 41 8.39 2.99 -0.72
C TYR A 41 9.67 3.61 -0.19
N ALA A 42 9.54 4.63 0.64
CA ALA A 42 10.64 5.20 1.39
C ALA A 42 10.19 5.55 2.82
N TRP A 43 11.15 5.49 3.76
CA TRP A 43 10.95 5.98 5.11
C TRP A 43 11.71 7.29 5.28
N HIS A 44 11.00 8.34 5.66
CA HIS A 44 11.59 9.64 5.94
C HIS A 44 12.17 9.69 7.37
N PRO A 45 13.24 10.46 7.59
CA PRO A 45 13.77 10.71 8.94
C PRO A 45 12.79 11.55 9.76
N ALA A 46 12.78 11.43 11.10
CA ALA A 46 11.80 12.15 11.94
C ALA A 46 11.78 13.69 11.79
N GLY A 47 12.89 14.28 11.32
CA GLY A 47 13.01 15.72 11.06
C GLY A 47 12.56 16.17 9.67
N ASP A 48 12.28 15.23 8.75
CA ASP A 48 11.80 15.49 7.38
C ASP A 48 10.48 14.74 7.17
N GLU A 49 9.50 15.38 6.52
CA GLU A 49 8.12 14.87 6.41
C GLU A 49 7.54 14.26 7.72
N HIS A 50 7.98 14.72 8.90
CA HIS A 50 7.63 14.17 10.21
C HIS A 50 7.88 12.65 10.39
N GLY A 51 8.88 12.11 9.68
CA GLY A 51 9.20 10.69 9.68
C GLY A 51 8.16 9.84 8.96
N ALA A 52 7.54 10.33 7.89
CA ALA A 52 6.49 9.61 7.19
C ALA A 52 6.99 8.34 6.44
N PHE A 53 6.04 7.45 6.19
CA PHE A 53 6.13 6.36 5.22
C PHE A 53 5.57 6.86 3.90
N GLU A 54 6.43 7.14 2.94
CA GLU A 54 6.03 7.52 1.58
C GLU A 54 5.99 6.28 0.70
N TRP A 55 4.99 6.19 -0.16
CA TRP A 55 4.87 5.11 -1.13
C TRP A 55 4.16 5.58 -2.39
N LYS A 56 4.53 4.95 -3.51
CA LYS A 56 3.94 5.21 -4.81
C LYS A 56 3.86 3.93 -5.62
N GLY A 57 3.04 3.95 -6.68
CA GLY A 57 2.94 2.85 -7.62
C GLY A 57 1.72 2.93 -8.50
N GLN A 58 1.43 1.85 -9.22
CA GLN A 58 0.33 1.76 -10.16
C GLN A 58 -0.70 0.75 -9.68
N LEU A 59 -1.92 1.23 -9.43
CA LEU A 59 -3.07 0.38 -9.11
C LEU A 59 -3.90 0.18 -10.38
N GLN A 60 -3.95 -1.06 -10.83
CA GLN A 60 -4.71 -1.50 -11.98
C GLN A 60 -5.92 -2.30 -11.53
N ASP A 61 -7.08 -1.95 -12.08
CA ASP A 61 -8.23 -2.82 -12.13
C ASP A 61 -7.98 -3.94 -13.14
N ALA A 62 -7.90 -5.18 -12.65
CA ALA A 62 -7.57 -6.36 -13.43
C ALA A 62 -8.81 -7.06 -14.00
N ASP A 63 -10.01 -6.79 -13.47
CA ASP A 63 -11.27 -7.30 -14.00
C ASP A 63 -12.14 -6.15 -14.53
N ARG A 64 -12.06 -5.92 -15.84
CA ARG A 64 -12.81 -4.83 -16.48
C ARG A 64 -14.32 -5.11 -16.57
N GLY A 65 -14.78 -6.31 -16.23
CA GLY A 65 -16.14 -6.79 -16.42
C GLY A 65 -17.04 -6.69 -15.19
N ASP A 66 -16.50 -6.39 -14.01
CA ASP A 66 -17.24 -6.49 -12.74
C ASP A 66 -17.88 -5.17 -12.26
N ASP A 67 -17.59 -4.07 -12.95
CA ASP A 67 -18.04 -2.71 -12.62
C ASP A 67 -17.70 -2.24 -11.19
N HIS A 68 -16.65 -2.81 -10.57
CA HIS A 68 -16.21 -2.45 -9.23
C HIS A 68 -15.01 -1.49 -9.21
N ASN A 69 -14.83 -0.82 -8.08
CA ASN A 69 -13.62 -0.06 -7.80
C ASN A 69 -12.58 -0.93 -7.11
N VAL A 70 -11.33 -0.74 -7.49
CA VAL A 70 -10.17 -1.32 -6.82
C VAL A 70 -9.56 -0.34 -5.84
N TYR A 71 -8.92 -0.87 -4.80
CA TYR A 71 -8.30 -0.08 -3.74
C TYR A 71 -6.91 -0.60 -3.39
N VAL A 72 -6.09 0.26 -2.80
CA VAL A 72 -4.93 -0.15 -2.03
C VAL A 72 -5.16 0.22 -0.57
N GLN A 73 -4.84 -0.70 0.33
CA GLN A 73 -4.80 -0.44 1.75
C GLN A 73 -3.35 -0.40 2.21
N VAL A 74 -3.03 0.61 3.03
CA VAL A 74 -1.73 0.78 3.67
C VAL A 74 -1.94 0.92 5.17
N LYS A 75 -1.15 0.20 5.95
CA LYS A 75 -1.11 0.32 7.41
C LYS A 75 0.32 0.52 7.85
N VAL A 76 0.58 1.61 8.55
CA VAL A 76 1.82 1.80 9.31
C VAL A 76 1.58 1.27 10.72
N GLU A 77 2.56 0.60 11.31
CA GLU A 77 2.46 0.12 12.69
C GLU A 77 2.08 1.26 13.64
N GLY A 78 1.14 1.01 14.54
CA GLY A 78 0.60 2.03 15.45
C GLY A 78 -0.53 2.90 14.86
N TYR A 79 -0.92 2.65 13.61
CA TYR A 79 -2.04 3.31 12.93
C TYR A 79 -3.05 2.30 12.38
N ASP A 80 -4.27 2.78 12.12
CA ASP A 80 -5.30 2.02 11.40
C ASP A 80 -5.02 1.95 9.89
N TRP A 81 -5.74 1.06 9.21
CA TRP A 81 -5.65 0.94 7.76
C TRP A 81 -6.16 2.21 7.08
N SER A 82 -5.31 2.80 6.24
CA SER A 82 -5.68 3.83 5.29
C SER A 82 -6.05 3.20 3.96
N ARG A 83 -7.13 3.67 3.33
CA ARG A 83 -7.60 3.18 2.02
C ARG A 83 -7.42 4.26 0.96
N TYR A 84 -6.92 3.85 -0.19
CA TYR A 84 -6.66 4.68 -1.35
C TYR A 84 -7.39 4.12 -2.56
N ASN A 85 -8.15 4.98 -3.22
CA ASN A 85 -9.02 4.60 -4.32
C ASN A 85 -8.22 4.51 -5.62
N GLY A 86 -8.44 3.43 -6.37
CA GLY A 86 -8.06 3.34 -7.77
C GLY A 86 -9.10 3.98 -8.69
N LYS A 87 -8.98 3.67 -9.98
CA LYS A 87 -9.97 4.03 -10.99
C LYS A 87 -10.46 2.76 -11.67
N GLN A 88 -11.77 2.58 -11.73
CA GLN A 88 -12.41 1.50 -12.46
C GLN A 88 -11.90 1.43 -13.91
N ARG A 89 -11.61 0.22 -14.41
CA ARG A 89 -11.15 -0.09 -15.76
C ARG A 89 -9.86 0.63 -16.19
N GLN A 90 -9.13 1.23 -15.24
CA GLN A 90 -7.96 2.04 -15.51
C GLN A 90 -6.79 1.64 -14.63
N THR A 91 -5.61 2.09 -15.04
CA THR A 91 -4.42 2.10 -14.17
C THR A 91 -4.30 3.49 -13.57
N ALA A 92 -4.40 3.59 -12.26
CA ALA A 92 -4.27 4.83 -11.51
C ALA A 92 -2.87 4.91 -10.90
N PRO A 93 -2.08 5.97 -11.19
CA PRO A 93 -0.88 6.26 -10.42
C PRO A 93 -1.29 6.75 -9.02
N LEU A 94 -0.67 6.17 -7.99
CA LEU A 94 -0.83 6.55 -6.60
C LEU A 94 0.51 7.07 -6.08
N ASN A 95 0.47 8.16 -5.32
CA ASN A 95 1.61 8.69 -4.57
C ASN A 95 1.07 9.30 -3.27
N TYR A 96 1.43 8.72 -2.14
CA TYR A 96 0.91 9.08 -0.84
C TYR A 96 1.98 8.99 0.25
N SER A 97 1.77 9.76 1.31
CA SER A 97 2.61 9.76 2.50
C SER A 97 1.74 9.49 3.75
N ASN A 98 2.16 8.54 4.58
CA ASN A 98 1.49 8.12 5.80
C ASN A 98 2.35 8.46 7.02
N ALA A 99 1.76 9.07 8.04
CA ALA A 99 2.49 9.33 9.29
C ALA A 99 3.00 8.03 9.92
N SER A 100 4.23 8.03 10.46
CA SER A 100 4.77 6.85 11.13
C SER A 100 5.22 7.03 12.58
N ARG A 101 5.41 8.26 13.06
CA ARG A 101 5.90 8.55 14.42
C ARG A 101 7.04 7.60 14.85
N ASN A 102 8.06 7.47 14.00
CA ASN A 102 9.27 6.66 14.21
C ASN A 102 9.05 5.13 14.21
N ARG A 103 7.91 4.65 13.71
CA ARG A 103 7.69 3.23 13.40
C ARG A 103 8.21 2.96 12.00
N ARG A 104 8.84 1.81 11.79
CA ARG A 104 9.46 1.46 10.50
C ARG A 104 8.94 0.14 9.96
N LEU A 105 7.66 -0.10 10.18
CA LEU A 105 6.93 -1.26 9.71
C LEU A 105 5.63 -0.79 9.06
N ALA A 106 5.40 -1.22 7.82
CA ALA A 106 4.19 -0.96 7.07
C ALA A 106 3.70 -2.23 6.38
N SER A 107 2.41 -2.28 6.07
CA SER A 107 1.79 -3.32 5.26
C SER A 107 1.02 -2.71 4.12
N VAL A 108 1.20 -3.23 2.91
CA VAL A 108 0.52 -2.78 1.69
C VAL A 108 -0.21 -3.95 1.05
N ARG A 109 -1.47 -3.74 0.64
CA ARG A 109 -2.26 -4.75 -0.08
C ARG A 109 -3.27 -4.13 -1.05
N PRO A 110 -3.41 -4.66 -2.28
CA PRO A 110 -4.53 -4.33 -3.16
C PRO A 110 -5.82 -5.04 -2.70
N LEU A 111 -6.97 -4.46 -3.02
CA LEU A 111 -8.30 -5.04 -2.86
C LEU A 111 -9.13 -4.87 -4.13
N GLY A 112 -9.82 -5.94 -4.52
CA GLY A 112 -10.98 -5.93 -5.40
C GLY A 112 -12.26 -6.11 -4.58
N LEU A 113 -13.38 -5.51 -4.99
CA LEU A 113 -14.64 -5.54 -4.23
C LEU A 113 -15.40 -6.89 -4.32
N SER A 114 -14.69 -8.01 -4.53
CA SER A 114 -15.21 -9.37 -4.38
C SER A 114 -14.93 -9.95 -2.97
N THR A 115 -13.99 -9.36 -2.21
CA THR A 115 -13.63 -9.84 -0.87
C THR A 115 -14.16 -8.93 0.23
N SER A 116 -15.07 -9.46 1.05
CA SER A 116 -15.47 -8.89 2.34
C SER A 116 -14.26 -8.40 3.16
N PRO A 117 -14.42 -7.39 4.04
CA PRO A 117 -13.36 -7.00 4.95
C PRO A 117 -12.85 -8.23 5.73
N PRO A 118 -11.55 -8.31 6.06
CA PRO A 118 -11.06 -9.32 6.98
C PRO A 118 -11.91 -9.32 8.24
N ALA A 119 -12.30 -10.50 8.73
CA ALA A 119 -13.13 -10.63 9.93
C ALA A 119 -12.59 -9.74 11.06
N GLY A 120 -13.40 -8.76 11.50
CA GLY A 120 -13.04 -7.84 12.58
C GLY A 120 -12.92 -6.35 12.23
N GLN A 121 -13.32 -5.89 11.04
CA GLN A 121 -13.38 -4.46 10.73
C GLN A 121 -14.82 -4.01 10.40
N SER A 122 -15.41 -3.17 11.26
CA SER A 122 -16.66 -2.43 11.00
C SER A 122 -16.37 -1.13 10.26
N TRP A 123 -17.26 -0.78 9.34
CA TRP A 123 -17.23 0.44 8.53
C TRP A 123 -17.52 1.70 9.34
#